data_AF-A0A353A246-F1
#
_entry.id   AF-A0A353A246-F1
#
_cell.length_a   1.000
_cell.length_b   1.000
_cell.length_c   1.000
_cell.angle_alpha   90.00
_cell.angle_beta   90.00
_cell.angle_gamma   90.00
#
_symmetry.space_group_name_H-M   'P 1'
#
loop_
_entity.id
_entity.type
_entity.pdbx_description
1 polymer ?
#
loop_
_entity_poly.entity_id
_entity_poly.type
_entity_poly.pdbx_seq_one_letter_code
_entity_poly.pdbx_strand_id
1 'polypeptide(L)'
;MKKNFTERNGLDLPEVGRQMLKEWEEEDLFHKSIEEREGCPQFVFFEGPPSANGHPGIHHVLARSLKDTFCRYQTMNGKQVHRKAGWDTHGLPVE
;
A
#
# COMPACT_ATOMS: atom_id res chain seq x y z
N MET A 1 22.79 -7.22 -28.64
CA MET A 1 21.71 -6.30 -28.22
C MET A 1 21.74 -6.17 -26.71
N LYS A 2 21.87 -4.95 -26.17
CA LYS A 2 21.58 -4.72 -24.74
C LYS A 2 20.09 -4.98 -24.52
N LYS A 3 19.73 -5.80 -23.55
CA LYS A 3 18.33 -6.00 -23.17
C LYS A 3 17.87 -4.75 -22.42
N ASN A 4 16.76 -4.15 -22.87
CA ASN A 4 16.17 -2.93 -22.30
C ASN A 4 15.25 -3.19 -21.11
N PHE A 5 14.98 -4.46 -20.79
CA PHE A 5 14.04 -4.87 -19.76
C PHE A 5 14.64 -5.98 -18.89
N THR A 6 14.27 -5.98 -17.61
CA THR A 6 14.63 -7.04 -16.68
C THR A 6 13.91 -8.33 -17.07
N GLU A 7 14.67 -9.33 -17.51
CA GLU A 7 14.14 -10.67 -17.73
C GLU A 7 14.23 -11.48 -16.44
N ARG A 8 13.14 -12.17 -16.09
CA ARG A 8 13.08 -13.06 -14.95
C ARG A 8 12.79 -14.47 -15.45
N ASN A 9 13.68 -15.42 -15.14
CA ASN A 9 13.55 -16.81 -15.56
C ASN A 9 12.62 -17.55 -14.59
N GLY A 10 11.51 -18.09 -15.10
CA GLY A 10 10.50 -18.79 -14.29
C GLY A 10 9.43 -17.86 -13.70
N LEU A 11 8.35 -18.46 -13.17
CA LEU A 11 7.20 -17.76 -12.58
C LEU A 11 7.26 -17.77 -11.04
N ASP A 12 8.31 -17.18 -10.46
CA ASP A 12 8.41 -16.99 -9.01
C ASP A 12 7.90 -15.58 -8.62
N LEU A 13 6.57 -15.43 -8.59
CA LEU A 13 5.93 -14.16 -8.22
C LEU A 13 6.21 -13.73 -6.77
N PRO A 14 6.29 -14.63 -5.77
CA PRO A 14 6.69 -14.25 -4.42
C PRO A 14 8.08 -13.61 -4.36
N GLU A 15 9.08 -14.16 -5.06
CA GLU A 15 10.42 -13.58 -5.10
C GLU A 15 10.45 -12.23 -5.81
N VAL A 16 9.74 -12.14 -6.93
CA VAL A 16 9.51 -10.87 -7.63
C VAL A 16 8.93 -9.80 -6.70
N GLY A 17 7.91 -10.16 -5.93
CA GLY A 17 7.28 -9.25 -4.99
C GLY A 17 8.24 -8.78 -3.90
N ARG A 18 9.07 -9.69 -3.36
CA ARG A 18 10.10 -9.34 -2.36
C ARG A 18 11.14 -8.37 -2.91
N GLN A 19 11.61 -8.60 -4.14
CA GLN A 19 12.58 -7.71 -4.80
C GLN A 19 12.01 -6.31 -5.02
N MET A 20 10.79 -6.22 -5.57
CA MET A 20 10.13 -4.92 -5.79
C MET A 20 9.83 -4.18 -4.48
N LEU A 21 9.39 -4.90 -3.45
CA LEU A 21 9.14 -4.30 -2.13
C LEU A 21 10.43 -3.71 -1.55
N LYS A 22 11.53 -4.46 -1.64
CA LYS A 22 12.85 -4.00 -1.20
C LYS A 22 13.28 -2.73 -1.94
N GLU A 23 13.15 -2.69 -3.26
CA GLU A 23 13.44 -1.48 -4.06
C GLU A 23 12.60 -0.28 -3.59
N TRP A 24 11.29 -0.47 -3.36
CA TRP A 24 10.41 0.60 -2.88
C TRP A 24 10.75 1.10 -1.49
N GLU A 25 11.20 0.22 -0.60
CA GLU A 25 11.65 0.55 0.76
C GLU A 25 12.98 1.32 0.74
N GLU A 26 13.96 0.85 -0.03
CA GLU A 26 15.28 1.51 -0.17
C GLU A 26 15.16 2.90 -0.78
N GLU A 27 14.22 3.09 -1.71
CA GLU A 27 13.96 4.39 -2.34
C GLU A 27 13.00 5.27 -1.54
N ASP A 28 12.42 4.79 -0.45
CA ASP A 28 11.36 5.47 0.29
C ASP A 28 10.19 5.95 -0.60
N LEU A 29 9.83 5.11 -1.59
CA LEU A 29 8.94 5.49 -2.69
C LEU A 29 7.54 5.88 -2.22
N PHE A 30 7.09 5.28 -1.11
CA PHE A 30 5.79 5.61 -0.52
C PHE A 30 5.72 7.08 -0.07
N HIS A 31 6.69 7.55 0.72
CA HIS A 31 6.69 8.93 1.21
C HIS A 31 6.91 9.92 0.05
N LYS A 32 7.83 9.61 -0.87
CA LYS A 32 8.03 10.40 -2.09
C LYS A 32 6.75 10.58 -2.90
N SER A 33 5.94 9.53 -3.04
CA SER A 33 4.66 9.61 -3.78
C SER A 33 3.65 10.58 -3.16
N ILE A 34 3.80 10.92 -1.87
CA ILE A 34 2.98 11.89 -1.16
C ILE A 34 3.61 13.29 -1.26
N GLU A 35 4.93 13.39 -1.08
CA GLU A 35 5.69 14.64 -1.13
C GLU A 35 5.70 15.28 -2.52
N GLU A 36 5.80 14.47 -3.59
CA GLU A 36 5.70 14.94 -4.99
C GLU A 36 4.32 15.53 -5.35
N ARG A 37 3.36 15.45 -4.43
CA ARG A 37 2.02 16.02 -4.56
C ARG A 37 1.75 17.12 -3.54
N GLU A 38 2.79 17.64 -2.88
CA GLU A 38 2.64 18.76 -1.93
C GLU A 38 1.96 19.96 -2.61
N GLY A 39 0.94 20.52 -1.95
CA GLY A 39 0.13 21.63 -2.48
C GLY A 39 -0.92 21.24 -3.53
N CYS A 40 -1.00 19.98 -3.96
CA CYS A 40 -2.04 19.51 -4.87
C CYS A 40 -3.37 19.25 -4.12
N PRO A 41 -4.52 19.18 -4.82
CA PRO A 41 -5.80 18.84 -4.20
C PRO A 41 -5.73 17.52 -3.41
N GLN A 42 -6.26 17.52 -2.19
CA GLN A 42 -6.20 16.35 -1.33
C GLN A 42 -7.34 15.37 -1.62
N PHE A 43 -7.04 14.07 -1.52
CA PHE A 43 -8.05 13.02 -1.36
C PHE A 43 -7.87 12.41 0.02
N VAL A 44 -8.84 12.67 0.90
CA VAL A 44 -8.85 12.17 2.27
C VAL A 44 -9.46 10.77 2.30
N PHE A 45 -8.65 9.79 2.68
CA PHE A 45 -9.06 8.40 2.83
C PHE A 45 -9.15 8.02 4.30
N PHE A 46 -10.28 7.43 4.71
CA PHE A 46 -10.47 6.90 6.05
C PHE A 46 -10.34 5.38 6.05
N GLU A 47 -9.36 4.89 6.80
CA GLU A 47 -9.16 3.47 7.04
C GLU A 47 -9.95 3.07 8.29
N GLY A 48 -10.91 2.14 8.13
CA GLY A 48 -11.60 1.56 9.28
C GLY A 48 -10.63 0.71 10.09
N PRO A 49 -10.32 1.06 11.36
CA PRO A 49 -9.26 0.41 12.11
C PRO A 49 -9.63 -1.06 12.39
N PRO A 50 -8.81 -2.05 12.00
CA PRO A 50 -9.02 -3.43 12.40
C PRO A 50 -8.80 -3.58 13.91
N SER A 51 -9.57 -4.47 14.54
CA SER A 51 -9.37 -4.85 15.94
C SER A 51 -8.06 -5.62 16.09
N ALA A 52 -7.24 -5.26 17.08
CA ALA A 52 -5.92 -5.83 17.31
C ALA A 52 -5.96 -7.12 18.15
N ASN A 53 -6.82 -8.07 17.79
CA ASN A 53 -7.10 -9.29 18.58
C ASN A 53 -6.88 -10.62 17.84
N GLY A 54 -6.37 -10.59 16.60
CA GLY A 54 -6.19 -11.81 15.81
C GLY A 54 -5.40 -11.63 14.53
N HIS A 55 -5.12 -12.75 13.86
CA HIS A 55 -4.41 -12.75 12.58
C HIS A 55 -5.29 -12.26 11.43
N PRO A 56 -4.73 -11.58 10.41
CA PRO A 56 -5.51 -11.17 9.25
C PRO A 56 -6.03 -12.37 8.44
N GLY A 57 -7.35 -12.51 8.32
CA GLY A 57 -8.00 -13.39 7.33
C GLY A 57 -8.07 -12.80 5.90
N ILE A 58 -8.51 -13.62 4.94
CA ILE A 58 -8.60 -13.26 3.51
C ILE A 58 -9.42 -11.98 3.22
N HIS A 59 -10.43 -11.71 4.05
CA HIS A 59 -11.24 -10.49 3.94
C HIS A 59 -10.42 -9.22 4.18
N HIS A 60 -9.38 -9.27 5.02
CA HIS A 60 -8.45 -8.15 5.21
C HIS A 60 -7.61 -7.92 3.95
N VAL A 61 -7.17 -8.99 3.28
CA VAL A 61 -6.40 -8.89 2.04
C VAL A 61 -7.26 -8.23 0.95
N LEU A 62 -8.47 -8.73 0.73
CA LEU A 62 -9.38 -8.17 -0.28
C LEU A 62 -9.68 -6.68 -0.02
N ALA A 63 -10.06 -6.34 1.22
CA ALA A 63 -10.38 -4.97 1.58
C ALA A 63 -9.16 -4.04 1.41
N ARG A 64 -7.97 -4.46 1.84
CA ARG A 64 -6.74 -3.66 1.70
C ARG A 64 -6.31 -3.50 0.25
N SER A 65 -6.45 -4.53 -0.59
CA SER A 65 -6.15 -4.44 -2.03
C SER A 65 -7.02 -3.40 -2.73
N LEU A 66 -8.34 -3.39 -2.44
CA LEU A 66 -9.25 -2.39 -3.00
C LEU A 66 -8.91 -0.97 -2.52
N LYS A 67 -8.74 -0.80 -1.21
CA LYS A 67 -8.38 0.48 -0.58
C LYS A 67 -7.08 1.05 -1.18
N ASP A 68 -6.03 0.23 -1.30
CA ASP A 68 -4.74 0.64 -1.86
C ASP A 68 -4.85 1.00 -3.35
N THR A 69 -5.59 0.21 -4.13
CA THR A 69 -5.80 0.46 -5.57
C THR A 69 -6.40 1.84 -5.82
N PHE A 70 -7.45 2.21 -5.09
CA PHE A 70 -8.08 3.53 -5.24
C PHE A 70 -7.19 4.66 -4.74
N CYS A 71 -6.43 4.46 -3.66
CA CYS A 71 -5.48 5.46 -3.18
C CYS A 71 -4.38 5.74 -4.22
N ARG A 72 -3.86 4.70 -4.88
CA ARG A 72 -2.89 4.83 -5.99
C ARG A 72 -3.51 5.54 -7.19
N TYR A 73 -4.71 5.12 -7.59
CA TYR A 73 -5.45 5.77 -8.69
C TYR A 73 -5.61 7.27 -8.45
N GLN A 74 -5.99 7.70 -7.24
CA GLN A 74 -6.16 9.11 -6.92
C GLN A 74 -4.81 9.87 -6.93
N THR A 75 -3.73 9.25 -6.46
CA THR A 75 -2.37 9.82 -6.57
C THR A 75 -1.94 10.00 -8.04
N MET A 76 -2.24 9.01 -8.89
CA MET A 76 -1.98 9.08 -10.34
C MET A 76 -2.86 10.13 -11.03
N ASN A 77 -4.06 10.39 -10.51
CA ASN A 77 -4.95 11.45 -10.97
C ASN A 77 -4.60 12.84 -10.38
N GLY A 78 -3.35 13.01 -9.90
CA GLY A 78 -2.80 14.30 -9.48
C GLY A 78 -3.18 14.76 -8.06
N LYS A 79 -3.79 13.90 -7.24
CA LYS A 79 -4.18 14.26 -5.87
C LYS A 79 -3.10 13.89 -4.86
N GLN A 80 -3.00 14.68 -3.79
CA GLN A 80 -2.22 14.29 -2.61
C GLN A 80 -3.05 13.34 -1.74
N VAL A 81 -2.49 12.18 -1.40
CA VAL A 81 -3.21 11.13 -0.67
C VAL A 81 -2.41 10.69 0.55
N HIS A 82 -2.69 11.29 1.71
CA HIS A 82 -2.16 10.82 2.97
C HIS A 82 -2.89 9.54 3.41
N ARG A 83 -2.13 8.48 3.69
CA ARG A 83 -2.68 7.18 4.06
C ARG A 83 -2.22 6.85 5.47
N LYS A 84 -3.16 6.84 6.40
CA LYS A 84 -2.94 6.51 7.81
C LYS A 84 -3.77 5.29 8.16
N ALA A 85 -3.13 4.31 8.80
CA ALA A 85 -3.82 3.18 9.39
C ALA A 85 -4.23 3.51 10.82
N GLY A 86 -5.22 2.78 11.33
CA GLY A 86 -5.58 2.78 12.75
C GLY A 86 -5.66 1.37 13.30
N TRP A 87 -5.80 1.26 14.62
CA TRP A 87 -6.02 0.00 15.31
C TRP A 87 -7.10 0.20 16.36
N ASP A 88 -8.10 -0.68 16.35
CA ASP A 88 -9.12 -0.72 17.39
C ASP A 88 -8.64 -1.66 18.49
N THR A 89 -8.59 -1.15 19.72
CA THR A 89 -7.83 -1.76 20.83
C THR A 89 -8.65 -1.91 22.11
N HIS A 90 -9.94 -1.57 22.07
CA HIS A 90 -10.83 -1.66 23.23
C HIS A 90 -12.07 -2.51 22.92
N GLY A 91 -12.85 -2.79 23.97
CA GLY A 91 -14.15 -3.44 23.89
C GLY A 91 -14.11 -4.95 24.04
N LEU A 92 -15.30 -5.55 24.15
CA LEU A 92 -15.51 -6.98 24.37
C LEU A 92 -14.77 -7.92 23.40
N PRO A 93 -14.52 -7.58 22.13
CA PRO A 93 -13.74 -8.45 21.25
C PRO A 93 -12.26 -8.60 21.69
N VAL A 94 -11.76 -7.72 22.56
CA VAL A 94 -10.36 -7.71 23.04
C VAL A 94 -10.24 -8.28 24.46
N GLU A 95 -11.26 -8.13 25.31
CA GLU A 95 -11.32 -8.70 26.67
C GLU A 95 -11.28 -10.24 26.66
#